data_AF-A0A3G2L4C3-F1
#
_entry.id   AF-A0A3G2L4C3-F1
#
_cell.length_a   1.000
_cell.length_b   1.000
_cell.length_c   1.000
_cell.angle_alpha   90.00
_cell.angle_beta   90.00
_cell.angle_gamma   90.00
#
_symmetry.space_group_name_H-M   'P 1'
#
loop_
_entity.id
_entity.type
_entity.pdbx_description
1 polymer ?
#
loop_
_entity_poly.entity_id
_entity_poly.type
_entity_poly.pdbx_seq_one_letter_code
_entity_poly.pdbx_strand_id
1 'polypeptide(L)'
;MNQIYKILLLTLLCLIFSCDSDSTSGEEPQPEPTEQTPDISEEEEEEEEEEEEKEETDENSGEGENEGENTESEEQENDDNYDGAALGVIQLSGEETSEVGTSLTVGHIDVGREDLTGTIKSVILTDENTPITEEGPEPSNLNNGFILIGGDDLDTVSNDGALKDISMIIFIDGKEYRFACSVPSGTFIDCGEKYDIDFENKTMVFDSTTVANTETQKVLILDGSISWAEE
;
A
#
# COMPACT_ATOMS: atom_id res chain seq x y z
N MET A 1 18.76 19.01 -3.18
CA MET A 1 17.34 19.20 -3.58
C MET A 1 16.41 18.66 -2.48
N ASN A 2 16.76 18.79 -1.19
CA ASN A 2 16.19 17.96 -0.10
C ASN A 2 15.45 18.78 0.98
N GLN A 3 14.92 19.95 0.64
CA GLN A 3 14.09 20.75 1.54
C GLN A 3 12.61 20.73 1.15
N ILE A 4 12.25 20.07 0.03
CA ILE A 4 10.87 20.02 -0.47
C ILE A 4 10.08 18.87 0.20
N TYR A 5 10.71 17.71 0.46
CA TYR A 5 10.01 16.55 1.05
C TYR A 5 9.64 16.72 2.53
N LYS A 6 10.47 17.39 3.35
CA LYS A 6 10.12 17.71 4.75
C LYS A 6 8.95 18.70 4.85
N ILE A 7 8.74 19.54 3.84
CA ILE A 7 7.56 20.44 3.79
C ILE A 7 6.32 19.66 3.34
N LEU A 8 6.46 18.67 2.45
CA LEU A 8 5.32 17.89 1.94
C LEU A 8 4.66 17.02 3.02
N LEU A 9 5.45 16.36 3.89
CA LEU A 9 4.92 15.56 5.00
C LEU A 9 4.24 16.44 6.08
N LEU A 10 4.72 17.67 6.27
CA LEU A 10 4.16 18.61 7.26
C LEU A 10 2.93 19.39 6.73
N THR A 11 2.81 19.58 5.41
CA THR A 11 1.65 20.27 4.81
C THR A 11 0.36 19.46 4.81
N LEU A 12 0.44 18.14 5.00
CA LEU A 12 -0.75 17.29 5.17
C LEU A 12 -1.58 17.70 6.40
N LEU A 13 -0.96 18.38 7.40
CA LEU A 13 -1.63 18.83 8.63
C LEU A 13 -2.20 20.26 8.59
N CYS A 14 -1.88 21.09 7.59
CA CYS A 14 -2.14 22.55 7.65
C CYS A 14 -3.30 23.07 6.79
N LEU A 15 -3.92 22.27 5.92
CA LEU A 15 -4.99 22.74 5.02
C LEU A 15 -6.42 22.73 5.60
N ILE A 16 -6.60 22.28 6.84
CA ILE A 16 -7.93 22.15 7.49
C ILE A 16 -8.43 23.39 8.25
N PHE A 17 -7.66 24.50 8.31
CA PHE A 17 -8.14 25.78 8.85
C PHE A 17 -8.41 26.81 7.76
N SER A 18 -9.48 26.60 6.98
CA SER A 18 -10.27 27.72 6.45
C SER A 18 -11.60 27.72 7.17
N CYS A 19 -11.70 28.60 8.18
CA CYS A 19 -12.97 29.00 8.75
C CYS A 19 -13.79 29.72 7.68
N ASP A 20 -14.86 29.09 7.21
CA ASP A 20 -15.99 29.82 6.64
C ASP A 20 -17.20 29.58 7.54
N SER A 21 -17.51 30.61 8.34
CA SER A 21 -18.72 30.68 9.12
C SER A 21 -19.71 31.49 8.31
N ASP A 22 -20.66 30.83 7.64
CA ASP A 22 -21.92 31.50 7.32
C ASP A 22 -23.11 30.55 7.45
N SER A 23 -24.04 30.98 8.30
CA SER A 23 -25.18 30.22 8.79
C SER A 23 -26.44 30.97 8.38
N THR A 24 -27.19 30.42 7.42
CA THR A 24 -28.57 30.85 7.11
C THR A 24 -29.22 29.72 6.32
N SER A 25 -30.12 28.92 6.90
CA SER A 25 -31.57 29.19 7.10
C SER A 25 -32.43 28.43 6.08
N GLY A 26 -33.07 27.36 6.54
CA GLY A 26 -34.51 27.16 6.36
C GLY A 26 -35.03 26.47 5.08
N GLU A 27 -35.83 25.44 5.35
CA GLU A 27 -37.11 25.11 4.67
C GLU A 27 -37.10 24.00 3.60
N GLU A 28 -37.50 22.80 4.03
CA GLU A 28 -38.19 21.76 3.23
C GLU A 28 -39.59 22.25 2.80
N PRO A 29 -40.15 21.82 1.64
CA PRO A 29 -40.61 20.41 1.50
C PRO A 29 -40.59 19.78 0.09
N GLN A 30 -40.61 18.44 0.05
CA GLN A 30 -41.02 17.53 -1.04
C GLN A 30 -42.56 17.57 -1.29
N PRO A 31 -43.18 16.95 -2.36
CA PRO A 31 -42.74 15.76 -3.14
C PRO A 31 -43.02 15.71 -4.69
N GLU A 32 -42.35 14.73 -5.34
CA GLU A 32 -42.67 13.80 -6.48
C GLU A 32 -43.73 14.10 -7.59
N PRO A 33 -43.84 13.28 -8.67
CA PRO A 33 -42.85 12.60 -9.54
C PRO A 33 -43.19 12.78 -11.04
N THR A 34 -42.34 12.35 -11.99
CA THR A 34 -42.82 11.98 -13.34
C THR A 34 -41.93 10.94 -14.03
N GLU A 35 -42.57 9.83 -14.43
CA GLU A 35 -42.07 8.75 -15.27
C GLU A 35 -41.68 9.21 -16.69
N GLN A 36 -40.69 8.55 -17.30
CA GLN A 36 -40.88 7.69 -18.50
C GLN A 36 -39.52 7.22 -19.08
N THR A 37 -39.32 5.90 -19.08
CA THR A 37 -38.49 5.12 -20.03
C THR A 37 -39.32 4.90 -21.32
N PRO A 38 -38.72 4.69 -22.52
CA PRO A 38 -38.20 3.37 -22.97
C PRO A 38 -36.86 3.47 -23.76
N ASP A 39 -35.92 2.52 -23.64
CA ASP A 39 -35.76 1.23 -24.36
C ASP A 39 -35.08 1.35 -25.74
N ILE A 40 -34.36 0.28 -26.15
CA ILE A 40 -33.68 -0.04 -27.44
C ILE A 40 -32.18 0.35 -27.47
N SER A 41 -31.21 -0.53 -27.77
CA SER A 41 -31.20 -1.95 -28.14
C SER A 41 -29.78 -2.52 -28.00
N GLU A 42 -29.73 -3.84 -27.82
CA GLU A 42 -28.57 -4.74 -28.01
C GLU A 42 -28.01 -4.64 -29.43
N GLU A 43 -26.68 -4.77 -29.58
CA GLU A 43 -26.06 -5.48 -30.70
C GLU A 43 -24.80 -6.21 -30.17
N GLU A 44 -24.70 -7.47 -30.56
CA GLU A 44 -23.75 -8.51 -30.21
C GLU A 44 -22.49 -8.47 -31.11
N GLU A 45 -21.72 -9.55 -31.03
CA GLU A 45 -20.64 -10.07 -31.90
C GLU A 45 -19.23 -9.92 -31.26
N GLU A 46 -18.65 -10.98 -30.69
CA GLU A 46 -18.02 -12.17 -31.35
C GLU A 46 -16.74 -11.72 -32.12
N GLU A 47 -15.56 -12.33 -32.03
CA GLU A 47 -15.18 -13.74 -32.03
C GLU A 47 -13.62 -13.82 -31.90
N GLU A 48 -13.11 -14.95 -31.37
CA GLU A 48 -11.91 -15.71 -31.82
C GLU A 48 -10.50 -15.06 -31.77
N GLU A 49 -9.36 -15.74 -31.56
CA GLU A 49 -8.98 -17.15 -31.73
C GLU A 49 -7.61 -17.46 -31.03
N GLU A 50 -7.29 -18.75 -31.02
CA GLU A 50 -6.15 -19.58 -30.57
C GLU A 50 -4.71 -19.07 -30.93
N GLU A 51 -3.56 -19.54 -30.42
CA GLU A 51 -2.93 -20.88 -30.38
C GLU A 51 -1.69 -20.87 -29.42
N GLU A 52 -1.41 -21.92 -28.62
CA GLU A 52 -0.30 -22.93 -28.75
C GLU A 52 1.11 -22.39 -29.14
N GLU A 53 2.27 -22.71 -28.54
CA GLU A 53 3.01 -23.98 -28.32
C GLU A 53 4.28 -23.65 -27.46
N LYS A 54 4.67 -24.43 -26.42
CA LYS A 54 5.66 -25.55 -26.33
C LYS A 54 7.18 -25.25 -26.43
N GLU A 55 7.91 -26.19 -25.77
CA GLU A 55 9.35 -26.52 -25.72
C GLU A 55 10.22 -25.78 -24.69
N GLU A 56 10.64 -26.42 -23.59
CA GLU A 56 11.57 -27.55 -23.38
C GLU A 56 13.05 -27.14 -23.27
N THR A 57 13.58 -27.37 -22.05
CA THR A 57 14.94 -27.80 -21.63
C THR A 57 16.20 -27.17 -22.23
N ASP A 58 17.12 -26.79 -21.33
CA ASP A 58 18.45 -27.40 -21.34
C ASP A 58 19.14 -27.34 -19.96
N GLU A 59 19.57 -28.51 -19.51
CA GLU A 59 20.48 -28.74 -18.39
C GLU A 59 21.88 -28.27 -18.78
N ASN A 60 22.62 -27.60 -17.88
CA ASN A 60 24.07 -27.77 -17.89
C ASN A 60 24.72 -27.68 -16.51
N SER A 61 25.56 -28.68 -16.31
CA SER A 61 26.43 -29.03 -15.20
C SER A 61 27.60 -28.06 -15.00
N GLY A 62 28.06 -27.96 -13.75
CA GLY A 62 29.29 -27.25 -13.40
C GLY A 62 29.67 -27.39 -11.93
N GLU A 63 30.00 -28.60 -11.50
CA GLU A 63 30.72 -28.84 -10.24
C GLU A 63 32.07 -28.12 -10.24
N GLY A 64 32.40 -27.48 -9.11
CA GLY A 64 33.68 -26.82 -8.88
C GLY A 64 33.95 -26.68 -7.38
N GLU A 65 34.43 -27.76 -6.77
CA GLU A 65 34.99 -27.78 -5.43
C GLU A 65 36.22 -26.85 -5.36
N ASN A 66 36.30 -26.00 -4.33
CA ASN A 66 37.58 -25.46 -3.87
C ASN A 66 37.55 -25.20 -2.37
N GLU A 67 38.21 -26.09 -1.63
CA GLU A 67 38.54 -25.92 -0.21
C GLU A 67 39.69 -24.90 -0.07
N GLY A 68 39.55 -23.96 0.87
CA GLY A 68 40.57 -22.98 1.21
C GLY A 68 40.31 -22.38 2.58
N GLU A 69 40.99 -22.93 3.57
CA GLU A 69 40.88 -22.72 5.01
C GLU A 69 41.46 -21.37 5.51
N ASN A 70 40.79 -20.79 6.52
CA ASN A 70 41.26 -19.89 7.61
C ASN A 70 41.86 -18.50 7.27
N THR A 71 41.34 -17.42 7.92
CA THR A 71 41.87 -16.90 9.21
C THR A 71 41.08 -15.64 9.68
N GLU A 72 40.54 -15.73 10.90
CA GLU A 72 40.29 -14.70 11.93
C GLU A 72 39.80 -13.28 11.58
N SER A 73 38.50 -13.09 11.86
CA SER A 73 37.89 -12.05 12.71
C SER A 73 38.42 -10.61 12.67
N GLU A 74 37.56 -9.71 12.19
CA GLU A 74 37.30 -8.40 12.79
C GLU A 74 35.90 -7.92 12.34
N GLU A 75 35.03 -7.74 13.34
CA GLU A 75 33.81 -6.90 13.39
C GLU A 75 32.85 -6.95 12.19
N GLN A 76 31.90 -7.90 12.21
CA GLN A 76 30.68 -7.84 11.42
C GLN A 76 29.77 -6.76 12.00
N GLU A 77 29.65 -5.65 11.28
CA GLU A 77 28.39 -4.91 11.24
C GLU A 77 27.35 -5.89 10.66
N ASN A 78 26.27 -6.15 11.42
CA ASN A 78 25.11 -6.87 10.90
C ASN A 78 24.48 -5.97 9.83
N ASP A 79 24.92 -6.15 8.60
CA ASP A 79 24.17 -5.81 7.41
C ASP A 79 23.19 -6.97 7.22
N ASP A 80 21.98 -6.82 7.75
CA ASP A 80 20.92 -7.82 7.68
C ASP A 80 20.43 -7.88 6.23
N ASN A 81 21.21 -8.62 5.42
CA ASN A 81 20.91 -8.95 4.05
C ASN A 81 19.70 -9.90 4.03
N TYR A 82 18.49 -9.32 4.04
CA TYR A 82 17.29 -10.01 3.60
C TYR A 82 17.55 -10.50 2.17
N ASP A 83 17.78 -11.81 2.04
CA ASP A 83 18.20 -12.50 0.82
C ASP A 83 17.05 -12.52 -0.21
N GLY A 84 16.75 -11.37 -0.85
CA GLY A 84 15.98 -11.18 -2.10
C GLY A 84 14.61 -11.87 -2.23
N ALA A 85 14.11 -12.56 -1.21
CA ALA A 85 12.94 -13.40 -1.26
C ALA A 85 11.73 -12.60 -0.80
N ALA A 86 10.67 -12.59 -1.61
CA ALA A 86 9.43 -11.91 -1.28
C ALA A 86 8.86 -12.38 0.07
N LEU A 87 8.59 -11.42 0.96
CA LEU A 87 7.98 -11.63 2.28
C LEU A 87 6.49 -11.97 2.20
N GLY A 88 5.87 -11.66 1.06
CA GLY A 88 4.49 -11.99 0.75
C GLY A 88 3.97 -11.25 -0.46
N VAL A 89 2.72 -11.53 -0.82
CA VAL A 89 2.03 -10.86 -1.93
C VAL A 89 0.67 -10.37 -1.43
N ILE A 90 0.36 -9.12 -1.73
CA ILE A 90 -0.95 -8.51 -1.51
C ILE A 90 -1.64 -8.45 -2.87
N GLN A 91 -2.76 -9.14 -3.02
CA GLN A 91 -3.59 -9.08 -4.23
C GLN A 91 -4.41 -7.80 -4.23
N LEU A 92 -4.50 -7.16 -5.40
CA LEU A 92 -5.30 -5.97 -5.64
C LEU A 92 -6.48 -6.31 -6.54
N SER A 93 -7.67 -5.83 -6.17
CA SER A 93 -8.85 -5.80 -7.03
C SER A 93 -9.54 -4.42 -6.93
N GLY A 94 -10.45 -4.11 -7.86
CA GLY A 94 -11.19 -2.84 -7.86
C GLY A 94 -10.88 -1.93 -9.05
N GLU A 95 -11.38 -0.70 -8.97
CA GLU A 95 -11.59 0.21 -10.11
C GLU A 95 -10.30 0.76 -10.73
N GLU A 96 -9.18 0.73 -10.00
CA GLU A 96 -7.88 1.25 -10.47
C GLU A 96 -6.85 0.17 -10.78
N THR A 97 -7.20 -1.11 -10.70
CA THR A 97 -6.24 -2.20 -11.00
C THR A 97 -5.74 -2.21 -12.44
N SER A 98 -6.48 -1.62 -13.38
CA SER A 98 -5.99 -1.40 -14.75
C SER A 98 -4.85 -0.38 -14.84
N GLU A 99 -4.72 0.49 -13.83
CA GLU A 99 -3.71 1.55 -13.76
C GLU A 99 -2.53 1.17 -12.87
N VAL A 100 -2.80 0.48 -11.74
CA VAL A 100 -1.77 0.17 -10.72
C VAL A 100 -1.35 -1.29 -10.67
N GLY A 101 -1.96 -2.15 -11.49
CA GLY A 101 -1.74 -3.60 -11.48
C GLY A 101 -2.63 -4.34 -10.48
N THR A 102 -2.39 -5.64 -10.35
CA THR A 102 -3.25 -6.59 -9.62
C THR A 102 -2.57 -7.24 -8.40
N SER A 103 -1.32 -6.88 -8.11
CA SER A 103 -0.58 -7.43 -6.98
C SER A 103 0.57 -6.53 -6.54
N LEU A 104 0.88 -6.53 -5.25
CA LEU A 104 2.06 -5.92 -4.65
C LEU A 104 2.91 -7.02 -4.01
N THR A 105 4.13 -7.21 -4.50
CA THR A 105 5.08 -8.17 -3.94
C THR A 105 5.98 -7.47 -2.92
N VAL A 106 5.87 -7.86 -1.65
CA VAL A 106 6.62 -7.24 -0.55
C VAL A 106 8.05 -7.78 -0.54
N GLY A 107 9.02 -6.88 -0.68
CA GLY A 107 10.46 -7.18 -0.60
C GLY A 107 11.08 -6.82 0.74
N HIS A 108 10.63 -5.73 1.37
CA HIS A 108 11.15 -5.32 2.69
C HIS A 108 10.02 -4.99 3.65
N ILE A 109 10.32 -5.16 4.93
CA ILE A 109 9.47 -4.79 6.07
C ILE A 109 10.30 -4.08 7.13
N ASP A 110 9.72 -3.06 7.75
CA ASP A 110 10.25 -2.43 8.95
C ASP A 110 9.10 -2.15 9.92
N VAL A 111 9.34 -2.28 11.23
CA VAL A 111 8.29 -2.28 12.25
C VAL A 111 8.65 -1.31 13.37
N GLY A 112 7.71 -0.45 13.73
CA GLY A 112 7.84 0.44 14.89
C GLY A 112 8.77 1.64 14.69
N ARG A 113 8.89 2.10 13.45
CA ARG A 113 9.64 3.31 13.06
C ARG A 113 8.95 4.61 13.47
N GLU A 114 8.88 4.86 14.78
CA GLU A 114 8.29 6.07 15.37
C GLU A 114 8.90 7.36 14.78
N ASP A 115 10.18 7.33 14.43
CA ASP A 115 10.89 8.43 13.78
C ASP A 115 10.34 8.80 12.40
N LEU A 116 9.71 7.85 11.70
CA LEU A 116 9.12 8.05 10.37
C LEU A 116 7.59 8.17 10.41
N THR A 117 6.94 7.36 11.23
CA THR A 117 5.46 7.21 11.24
C THR A 117 4.81 7.96 12.41
N GLY A 118 5.58 8.40 13.40
CA GLY A 118 5.08 9.02 14.62
C GLY A 118 4.54 8.03 15.65
N THR A 119 4.62 6.72 15.41
CA THR A 119 4.18 5.67 16.36
C THR A 119 5.06 4.42 16.29
N ILE A 120 5.31 3.80 17.45
CA ILE A 120 5.96 2.48 17.54
C ILE A 120 5.04 1.33 17.09
N LYS A 121 3.75 1.60 16.89
CA LYS A 121 2.77 0.61 16.42
C LYS A 121 2.48 0.85 14.95
N SER A 122 3.50 0.64 14.13
CA SER A 122 3.43 0.79 12.69
C SER A 122 4.22 -0.29 11.99
N VAL A 123 3.82 -0.59 10.74
CA VAL A 123 4.54 -1.47 9.82
C VAL A 123 4.71 -0.74 8.50
N ILE A 124 5.93 -0.74 7.97
CA ILE A 124 6.26 -0.21 6.65
C ILE A 124 6.57 -1.41 5.74
N LEU A 125 5.85 -1.53 4.64
CA LEU A 125 6.04 -2.55 3.59
C LEU A 125 6.45 -1.86 2.30
N THR A 126 7.43 -2.44 1.61
CA THR A 126 7.93 -1.91 0.33
C THR A 126 8.27 -3.04 -0.64
N ASP A 127 8.38 -2.72 -1.92
CA ASP A 127 8.88 -3.66 -2.93
C ASP A 127 10.41 -3.85 -2.85
N GLU A 128 10.93 -4.83 -3.60
CA GLU A 128 12.36 -5.16 -3.66
C GLU A 128 13.25 -4.00 -4.14
N ASN A 129 12.72 -3.05 -4.92
CA ASN A 129 13.49 -1.90 -5.42
C ASN A 129 13.40 -0.67 -4.52
N THR A 130 12.75 -0.78 -3.36
CA THR A 130 12.53 0.33 -2.42
C THR A 130 13.04 -0.08 -1.03
N PRO A 131 14.37 -0.17 -0.81
CA PRO A 131 14.92 -0.47 0.50
C PRO A 131 14.46 0.55 1.56
N ILE A 132 14.30 0.08 2.79
CA ILE A 132 13.98 0.93 3.95
C ILE A 132 15.28 1.23 4.68
N THR A 133 15.68 2.50 4.70
CA THR A 133 16.92 2.97 5.34
C THR A 133 16.63 3.65 6.68
N GLU A 134 17.68 4.12 7.36
CA GLU A 134 17.54 4.99 8.54
C GLU A 134 16.71 6.26 8.24
N GLU A 135 16.75 6.79 7.02
CA GLU A 135 15.96 7.98 6.63
C GLU A 135 14.58 7.63 6.07
N GLY A 136 14.27 6.32 5.95
CA GLY A 136 13.02 5.77 5.44
C GLY A 136 13.14 5.10 4.07
N PRO A 137 11.99 4.79 3.43
CA PRO A 137 11.96 4.15 2.11
C PRO A 137 12.68 4.98 1.04
N GLU A 138 13.58 4.35 0.29
CA GLU A 138 14.33 4.97 -0.81
C GLU A 138 14.06 4.25 -2.15
N PRO A 139 13.00 4.65 -2.89
CA PRO A 139 12.68 4.01 -4.17
C PRO A 139 13.81 4.21 -5.19
N SER A 140 14.40 3.12 -5.67
CA SER A 140 15.38 3.14 -6.75
C SER A 140 14.73 3.08 -8.14
N ASN A 141 13.45 2.64 -8.21
CA ASN A 141 12.66 2.53 -9.42
C ASN A 141 11.28 3.19 -9.24
N LEU A 142 11.05 4.32 -9.92
CA LEU A 142 9.75 5.02 -9.90
C LEU A 142 8.79 4.55 -11.00
N ASN A 143 9.18 3.61 -11.85
CA ASN A 143 8.29 3.06 -12.88
C ASN A 143 7.44 1.90 -12.37
N ASN A 144 7.89 1.22 -11.32
CA ASN A 144 7.17 0.14 -10.68
C ASN A 144 7.70 -0.03 -9.26
N GLY A 145 6.89 0.32 -8.27
CA GLY A 145 7.22 0.15 -6.86
C GLY A 145 6.08 0.59 -5.96
N PHE A 146 6.18 0.33 -4.66
CA PHE A 146 5.20 0.81 -3.70
C PHE A 146 5.80 1.02 -2.30
N ILE A 147 5.12 1.86 -1.53
CA ILE A 147 5.32 2.02 -0.09
C ILE A 147 3.93 1.92 0.54
N LEU A 148 3.75 1.00 1.49
CA LEU A 148 2.53 0.85 2.27
C LEU A 148 2.89 0.96 3.76
N ILE A 149 2.22 1.87 4.46
CA ILE A 149 2.36 2.05 5.90
C ILE A 149 1.03 1.71 6.54
N GLY A 150 1.05 0.75 7.47
CA GLY A 150 -0.09 0.46 8.34
C GLY A 150 0.18 0.95 9.76
N GLY A 151 -0.73 1.75 10.30
CA GLY A 151 -0.72 2.16 11.70
C GLY A 151 -1.77 1.43 12.53
N ASP A 152 -1.44 1.14 13.78
CA ASP A 152 -2.37 0.62 14.79
C ASP A 152 -2.23 1.41 16.10
N ASP A 153 -3.30 1.41 16.88
CA ASP A 153 -3.46 2.17 18.13
C ASP A 153 -2.94 3.60 18.00
N LEU A 154 -3.36 4.27 16.93
CA LEU A 154 -3.02 5.67 16.70
C LEU A 154 -3.62 6.50 17.83
N ASP A 155 -2.76 7.21 18.55
CA ASP A 155 -3.14 7.90 19.79
C ASP A 155 -4.28 8.89 19.51
N THR A 156 -5.43 8.63 20.13
CA THR A 156 -6.74 9.32 19.93
C THR A 156 -6.75 10.82 20.27
N VAL A 157 -5.58 11.43 20.49
CA VAL A 157 -5.39 12.88 20.67
C VAL A 157 -5.57 13.67 19.37
N SER A 158 -5.52 13.03 18.20
CA SER A 158 -6.00 13.63 16.95
C SER A 158 -7.53 13.54 16.86
N ASN A 159 -8.19 14.66 16.51
CA ASN A 159 -9.66 14.81 16.44
C ASN A 159 -10.37 13.83 15.47
N ASP A 160 -9.61 13.04 14.73
CA ASP A 160 -10.11 12.17 13.66
C ASP A 160 -10.49 10.78 14.19
N GLY A 161 -10.10 10.43 15.43
CA GLY A 161 -10.57 9.23 16.14
C GLY A 161 -10.19 7.89 15.52
N ALA A 162 -9.32 7.87 14.51
CA ALA A 162 -8.82 6.65 13.88
C ALA A 162 -7.96 5.87 14.88
N LEU A 163 -8.22 4.58 14.99
CA LEU A 163 -7.46 3.60 15.77
C LEU A 163 -6.43 2.90 14.88
N LYS A 164 -6.81 2.60 13.63
CA LYS A 164 -5.94 1.99 12.62
C LYS A 164 -6.04 2.76 11.32
N ASP A 165 -4.99 2.71 10.51
CA ASP A 165 -5.00 3.28 9.17
C ASP A 165 -4.10 2.51 8.20
N ILE A 166 -4.28 2.82 6.92
CA ILE A 166 -3.33 2.51 5.86
C ILE A 166 -3.06 3.80 5.10
N SER A 167 -1.79 4.06 4.82
CA SER A 167 -1.34 5.02 3.83
C SER A 167 -0.46 4.31 2.81
N MET A 168 -0.80 4.41 1.53
CA MET A 168 -0.10 3.68 0.48
C MET A 168 0.19 4.57 -0.72
N ILE A 169 1.37 4.42 -1.29
CA ILE A 169 1.78 5.04 -2.55
C ILE A 169 2.22 3.92 -3.50
N ILE A 170 1.66 3.91 -4.71
CA ILE A 170 2.11 3.04 -5.80
C ILE A 170 2.72 3.93 -6.89
N PHE A 171 3.90 3.56 -7.37
CA PHE A 171 4.61 4.24 -8.45
C PHE A 171 4.47 3.44 -9.74
N ILE A 172 3.86 4.04 -10.77
CA ILE A 172 3.73 3.46 -12.11
C ILE A 172 4.18 4.49 -13.13
N ASP A 173 5.15 4.16 -13.97
CA ASP A 173 5.70 5.04 -15.02
C ASP A 173 6.06 6.47 -14.51
N GLY A 174 6.58 6.58 -13.29
CA GLY A 174 6.94 7.85 -12.65
C GLY A 174 5.75 8.64 -12.09
N LYS A 175 4.53 8.11 -12.15
CA LYS A 175 3.33 8.69 -11.54
C LYS A 175 3.04 8.05 -10.19
N GLU A 176 2.66 8.87 -9.24
CA GLU A 176 2.25 8.45 -7.90
C GLU A 176 0.73 8.26 -7.83
N TYR A 177 0.30 7.13 -7.28
CA TYR A 177 -1.08 6.84 -6.93
C TYR A 177 -1.16 6.69 -5.41
N ARG A 178 -1.88 7.59 -4.75
CA ARG A 178 -1.93 7.70 -3.29
C ARG A 178 -3.26 7.18 -2.78
N PHE A 179 -3.21 6.24 -1.85
CA PHE A 179 -4.38 5.58 -1.27
C PHE A 179 -4.36 5.69 0.25
N ALA A 180 -5.55 5.76 0.84
CA ALA A 180 -5.69 5.75 2.29
C ALA A 180 -7.04 5.17 2.76
N CYS A 181 -7.06 4.67 3.99
CA CYS A 181 -8.25 4.28 4.73
C CYS A 181 -8.00 4.46 6.24
N SER A 182 -9.07 4.45 7.05
CA SER A 182 -8.96 4.42 8.51
C SER A 182 -10.03 3.54 9.17
N VAL A 183 -9.79 3.10 10.41
CA VAL A 183 -10.74 2.39 11.27
C VAL A 183 -10.82 3.07 12.63
N PRO A 184 -12.00 3.53 13.10
CA PRO A 184 -13.21 3.70 12.29
C PRO A 184 -12.96 4.68 11.14
N SER A 185 -13.81 4.61 10.10
CA SER A 185 -13.79 5.63 9.04
C SER A 185 -13.90 7.05 9.60
N GLY A 186 -13.01 7.91 9.12
CA GLY A 186 -12.98 9.35 9.43
C GLY A 186 -13.04 10.15 8.13
N THR A 187 -11.96 10.89 7.84
CA THR A 187 -11.78 11.61 6.57
C THR A 187 -11.56 10.65 5.39
N PHE A 188 -11.10 9.44 5.65
CA PHE A 188 -10.88 8.38 4.65
C PHE A 188 -11.98 7.31 4.70
N ILE A 189 -12.05 6.48 3.65
CA ILE A 189 -12.91 5.30 3.64
C ILE A 189 -12.54 4.35 4.80
N ASP A 190 -13.49 3.53 5.22
CA ASP A 190 -13.22 2.48 6.19
C ASP A 190 -12.22 1.47 5.62
N CYS A 191 -11.24 1.01 6.40
CA CYS A 191 -10.34 -0.06 5.93
C CYS A 191 -11.02 -1.43 5.89
N GLY A 192 -12.19 -1.59 6.51
CA GLY A 192 -12.85 -2.86 6.73
C GLY A 192 -12.46 -3.48 8.07
N GLU A 193 -13.42 -4.19 8.67
CA GLU A 193 -13.33 -4.71 10.04
C GLU A 193 -12.25 -5.78 10.24
N LYS A 194 -11.77 -6.39 9.16
CA LYS A 194 -10.82 -7.49 9.20
C LYS A 194 -9.38 -7.09 8.92
N TYR A 195 -9.14 -5.82 8.60
CA TYR A 195 -7.79 -5.28 8.57
C TYR A 195 -7.19 -5.32 9.98
N ASP A 196 -6.05 -5.99 10.11
CA ASP A 196 -5.40 -6.17 11.40
C ASP A 196 -3.87 -6.21 11.31
N ILE A 197 -3.24 -5.66 12.35
CA ILE A 197 -1.80 -5.78 12.59
C ILE A 197 -1.66 -6.42 13.97
N ASP A 198 -1.16 -7.64 13.97
CA ASP A 198 -0.86 -8.38 15.19
C ASP A 198 0.65 -8.35 15.43
N PHE A 199 1.09 -7.46 16.32
CA PHE A 199 2.50 -7.34 16.68
C PHE A 199 3.00 -8.50 17.55
N GLU A 200 2.11 -9.24 18.23
CA GLU A 200 2.48 -10.41 19.04
C GLU A 200 2.75 -11.62 18.13
N ASN A 201 1.83 -11.89 17.21
CA ASN A 201 1.97 -12.98 16.23
C ASN A 201 2.77 -12.59 14.98
N LYS A 202 3.16 -11.31 14.86
CA LYS A 202 3.99 -10.74 13.77
C LYS A 202 3.36 -10.93 12.40
N THR A 203 2.09 -10.56 12.31
CA THR A 203 1.32 -10.67 11.08
C THR A 203 0.54 -9.40 10.78
N MET A 204 0.45 -9.07 9.50
CA MET A 204 -0.43 -8.02 8.97
C MET A 204 -1.37 -8.68 7.97
N VAL A 205 -2.67 -8.56 8.21
CA VAL A 205 -3.71 -9.23 7.42
C VAL A 205 -4.57 -8.19 6.69
N PHE A 206 -4.71 -8.42 5.39
CA PHE A 206 -5.65 -7.73 4.52
C PHE A 206 -6.71 -8.76 4.09
N ASP A 207 -7.96 -8.59 4.53
CA ASP A 207 -9.09 -9.44 4.12
C ASP A 207 -10.22 -8.52 3.67
N SER A 208 -10.34 -8.40 2.34
CA SER A 208 -11.21 -7.44 1.67
C SER A 208 -11.01 -6.02 2.18
N THR A 209 -9.74 -5.65 2.45
CA THR A 209 -9.39 -4.35 3.02
C THR A 209 -9.52 -3.26 1.96
N THR A 210 -10.31 -2.23 2.22
CA THR A 210 -10.58 -1.17 1.25
C THR A 210 -9.69 0.04 1.46
N VAL A 211 -9.09 0.55 0.38
CA VAL A 211 -8.35 1.82 0.36
C VAL A 211 -8.88 2.70 -0.78
N ALA A 212 -9.00 4.00 -0.56
CA ALA A 212 -9.47 4.94 -1.56
C ALA A 212 -8.33 5.82 -2.06
N ASN A 213 -8.28 6.03 -3.37
CA ASN A 213 -7.36 6.98 -3.97
C ASN A 213 -7.68 8.40 -3.50
N THR A 214 -6.69 9.10 -2.96
CA THR A 214 -6.92 10.41 -2.34
C THR A 214 -7.30 11.50 -3.34
N GLU A 215 -7.00 11.30 -4.63
CA GLU A 215 -7.35 12.22 -5.72
C GLU A 215 -8.63 11.81 -6.44
N THR A 216 -8.74 10.54 -6.84
CA THR A 216 -9.85 10.06 -7.70
C THR A 216 -11.02 9.47 -6.93
N GLN A 217 -10.85 9.19 -5.63
CA GLN A 217 -11.81 8.50 -4.76
C GLN A 217 -12.20 7.09 -5.20
N LYS A 218 -11.51 6.55 -6.21
CA LYS A 218 -11.68 5.16 -6.65
C LYS A 218 -11.11 4.21 -5.61
N VAL A 219 -11.76 3.05 -5.46
CA VAL A 219 -11.44 2.08 -4.41
C VAL A 219 -10.64 0.91 -4.95
N LEU A 220 -9.59 0.55 -4.20
CA LEU A 220 -8.91 -0.73 -4.30
C LEU A 220 -9.25 -1.60 -3.10
N ILE A 221 -9.27 -2.91 -3.34
CA ILE A 221 -9.44 -3.95 -2.34
C ILE A 221 -8.14 -4.73 -2.26
N LEU A 222 -7.62 -4.87 -1.05
CA LEU A 222 -6.38 -5.55 -0.71
C LEU A 222 -6.73 -6.88 -0.02
N ASP A 223 -6.14 -7.96 -0.53
CA ASP A 223 -6.25 -9.30 0.05
C ASP A 223 -4.87 -9.93 0.16
N GLY A 224 -4.48 -10.36 1.35
CA GLY A 224 -3.17 -10.96 1.59
C GLY A 224 -2.81 -11.04 3.07
N SER A 225 -1.68 -11.68 3.35
CA SER A 225 -1.11 -11.70 4.70
C SER A 225 0.41 -11.64 4.60
N ILE A 226 1.00 -10.78 5.42
CA ILE A 226 2.44 -10.61 5.53
C ILE A 226 2.84 -11.04 6.94
N SER A 227 3.94 -11.77 7.05
CA SER A 227 4.48 -12.21 8.34
C SER A 227 5.96 -11.90 8.43
N TRP A 228 6.46 -11.64 9.65
CA TRP A 228 7.87 -11.34 9.89
C TRP A 228 8.44 -12.12 11.08
N ALA A 229 9.77 -12.29 11.10
CA ALA A 229 10.48 -13.03 12.16
C ALA A 229 10.90 -12.12 13.33
N GLU A 230 11.35 -12.70 14.45
CA GLU A 230 12.21 -11.98 15.41
C GLU A 230 13.62 -11.89 14.85
N GLU A 231 14.20 -10.68 14.93
CA GLU A 231 15.65 -10.48 14.89
C GLU A 231 16.30 -10.96 16.19
#